data_AF-A0A0A1U3B2-F1
#
_entry.id   AF-A0A0A1U3B2-F1
#
_cell.length_a   1.000
_cell.length_b   1.000
_cell.length_c   1.000
_cell.angle_alpha   90.00
_cell.angle_beta   90.00
_cell.angle_gamma   90.00
#
_symmetry.space_group_name_H-M   'P 1'
#
loop_
_entity.id
_entity.type
_entity.pdbx_description
1 polymer ?
#
loop_
_entity_poly.entity_id
_entity_poly.type
_entity_poly.pdbx_seq_one_letter_code
_entity_poly.pdbx_strand_id
1 'polypeptide(L)'
;MSDTSCGLPVIVESFLAEFFGLIGGLIVFLLEKTNTYCKAHGANAIIWGIIYCIMWVIMVIFGAICRVGGVVATIFGILCAIISLIWFCIWVFNWVMALIKAQSQEFVAFPIVSGFALKMAGN
;
A
#
# COMPACT_ATOMS: atom_id res chain seq x y z
N MET A 1 1.53 14.07 22.51
CA MET A 1 1.83 12.89 21.67
C MET A 1 0.51 12.18 21.52
N SER A 2 0.04 11.95 20.30
CA SER A 2 -1.20 11.19 20.10
C SER A 2 -0.91 9.74 20.47
N ASP A 3 -1.52 9.28 21.55
CA ASP A 3 -1.35 7.92 22.02
C ASP A 3 -1.89 6.94 20.97
N THR A 4 -1.16 5.84 20.80
CA THR A 4 -1.54 4.71 19.94
C THR A 4 -1.79 3.50 20.82
N SER A 5 -2.60 2.57 20.33
CA SER A 5 -2.90 1.33 21.03
C SER A 5 -1.67 0.42 21.12
N CYS A 6 -0.75 0.55 20.16
CA CYS A 6 0.52 -0.16 20.11
C CYS A 6 1.61 0.46 21.01
N GLY A 7 1.39 1.65 21.59
CA GLY A 7 2.40 2.39 22.35
C GLY A 7 3.58 2.90 21.50
N LEU A 8 3.44 2.82 20.17
CA LEU A 8 4.43 3.29 19.20
C LEU A 8 4.14 4.74 18.81
N PRO A 9 5.17 5.55 18.49
CA PRO A 9 4.94 6.86 17.90
C PRO A 9 4.14 6.74 16.61
N VAL A 10 3.18 7.64 16.39
CA VAL A 10 2.32 7.69 15.19
C VAL A 10 3.12 7.59 13.89
N ILE A 11 4.27 8.28 13.80
CA ILE A 11 5.21 8.21 12.66
C ILE A 11 5.68 6.78 12.38
N VAL A 12 6.02 6.04 13.44
CA VAL A 12 6.62 4.71 13.32
C VAL A 12 5.54 3.73 12.93
N GLU A 13 4.38 3.81 13.57
CA GLU A 13 3.26 2.91 13.30
C GLU A 13 2.68 3.09 11.90
N SER A 14 2.44 4.34 11.45
CA SER A 14 1.97 4.59 10.09
C SER A 14 2.98 4.16 9.03
N PHE A 15 4.28 4.35 9.30
CA PHE A 15 5.34 3.90 8.43
C PHE A 15 5.43 2.37 8.35
N LEU A 16 5.37 1.67 9.49
CA LEU A 16 5.38 0.20 9.52
C LEU A 16 4.20 -0.40 8.77
N ALA A 17 3.02 0.23 8.84
CA ALA A 17 1.86 -0.18 8.07
C ALA A 17 2.16 -0.19 6.56
N GLU A 18 2.67 0.93 6.03
CA GLU A 18 2.92 1.11 4.60
C GLU A 18 4.17 0.35 4.10
N PHE A 19 5.22 0.29 4.91
CA PHE A 19 6.50 -0.32 4.52
C PHE A 19 6.39 -1.84 4.34
N PHE A 20 5.70 -2.53 5.24
CA PHE A 20 5.49 -3.99 5.10
C PHE A 20 4.27 -4.32 4.23
N GLY A 21 3.69 -3.33 3.55
CA GLY A 21 2.57 -3.50 2.63
C GLY A 21 1.39 -4.23 3.27
N LEU A 22 0.94 -5.32 2.65
CA LEU A 22 -0.21 -6.09 3.12
C LEU A 22 -0.07 -6.56 4.57
N ILE A 23 1.10 -7.09 4.94
CA ILE A 23 1.32 -7.71 6.26
C ILE A 23 1.39 -6.62 7.33
N GLY A 24 2.18 -5.57 7.09
CA GLY A 24 2.25 -4.42 8.01
C GLY A 24 0.91 -3.75 8.18
N GLY A 25 0.22 -3.51 7.06
CA GLY A 25 -1.11 -2.92 7.03
C GLY A 25 -2.10 -3.72 7.85
N LEU A 26 -2.12 -5.05 7.70
CA LEU A 26 -3.01 -5.93 8.45
C LEU A 26 -2.73 -5.90 9.95
N ILE A 27 -1.45 -5.95 10.35
CA ILE A 27 -1.05 -5.89 11.76
C ILE A 27 -1.49 -4.56 12.38
N VAL A 28 -1.14 -3.43 11.75
CA VAL A 28 -1.48 -2.11 12.27
C VAL A 28 -2.99 -1.88 12.28
N PHE A 29 -3.71 -2.29 11.24
CA PHE A 29 -5.17 -2.14 11.18
C PHE A 29 -5.92 -2.92 12.29
N LEU A 30 -5.41 -4.10 12.67
CA LEU A 30 -6.02 -4.93 13.71
C LEU A 30 -5.63 -4.52 15.13
N LEU A 31 -4.39 -4.08 15.32
CA LEU A 31 -3.87 -3.68 16.62
C LEU A 31 -4.29 -2.25 17.00
N GLU A 32 -4.36 -1.35 16.02
CA GLU A 32 -4.63 0.06 16.26
C GLU A 32 -6.13 0.36 16.38
N LYS A 33 -6.56 0.77 17.59
CA LYS A 33 -7.97 1.03 17.91
C LYS A 33 -8.25 2.49 18.23
N THR A 34 -7.23 3.25 18.58
CA THR A 34 -7.35 4.61 19.10
C THR A 34 -7.14 5.67 18.03
N ASN A 35 -6.20 5.45 17.12
CA ASN A 35 -5.73 6.46 16.20
C ASN A 35 -6.22 6.19 14.78
N THR A 36 -7.20 6.98 14.33
CA THR A 36 -7.80 6.86 12.99
C THR A 36 -6.77 7.05 11.87
N TYR A 37 -5.72 7.86 12.08
CA TYR A 37 -4.67 8.09 11.07
C TYR A 37 -3.82 6.83 10.84
N CYS A 38 -3.32 6.21 11.92
CA CYS A 38 -2.57 4.95 11.82
C CYS A 38 -3.44 3.84 11.23
N LYS A 39 -4.70 3.76 11.65
CA LYS A 39 -5.67 2.78 11.13
C LYS A 39 -5.99 3.00 9.65
N ALA A 40 -6.07 4.25 9.19
CA ALA A 40 -6.27 4.57 7.77
C ALA A 40 -5.05 4.16 6.92
N HIS A 41 -3.82 4.36 7.41
CA HIS A 41 -2.63 3.83 6.76
C HIS A 41 -2.59 2.30 6.76
N GLY A 42 -3.01 1.65 7.84
CA GLY A 42 -3.22 0.20 7.89
C GLY A 42 -4.18 -0.28 6.80
N ALA A 43 -5.34 0.38 6.68
CA ALA A 43 -6.33 0.08 5.65
C ALA A 43 -5.80 0.35 4.22
N ASN A 44 -5.10 1.47 4.00
CA ASN A 44 -4.49 1.82 2.71
C ASN A 44 -3.48 0.77 2.27
N ALA A 45 -2.58 0.36 3.18
CA ALA A 45 -1.59 -0.67 2.93
C ALA A 45 -2.22 -2.04 2.62
N ILE A 46 -3.35 -2.39 3.27
CA ILE A 46 -4.12 -3.59 2.92
C ILE A 46 -4.68 -3.51 1.51
N ILE A 47 -5.36 -2.41 1.15
CA ILE A 47 -5.97 -2.25 -0.18
C ILE A 47 -4.91 -2.34 -1.26
N TRP A 48 -3.83 -1.56 -1.14
CA TRP A 48 -2.72 -1.59 -2.09
C TRP A 48 -2.07 -2.98 -2.14
N GLY A 49 -1.87 -3.63 -0.99
CA GLY A 49 -1.34 -4.98 -0.92
C GLY A 49 -2.19 -6.01 -1.68
N ILE A 50 -3.51 -5.96 -1.54
CA ILE A 50 -4.44 -6.87 -2.25
C ILE A 50 -4.39 -6.62 -3.76
N ILE A 51 -4.44 -5.34 -4.18
CA ILE A 51 -4.36 -4.97 -5.59
C ILE A 51 -3.03 -5.45 -6.19
N TYR A 52 -1.91 -5.30 -5.46
CA TYR A 52 -0.60 -5.79 -5.89
C TYR A 52 -0.62 -7.30 -6.11
N CYS A 53 -1.14 -8.06 -5.15
CA CYS A 53 -1.20 -9.51 -5.24
C CYS A 53 -2.02 -9.98 -6.45
N ILE A 54 -3.19 -9.38 -6.69
CA ILE A 54 -4.04 -9.70 -7.85
C ILE A 54 -3.30 -9.39 -9.15
N MET A 55 -2.71 -8.19 -9.25
CA MET A 55 -1.96 -7.77 -10.44
C MET A 55 -0.77 -8.69 -10.70
N TRP A 56 -0.03 -9.06 -9.65
CA TRP A 56 1.12 -9.96 -9.74
C TRP A 56 0.72 -11.35 -10.24
N VAL A 57 -0.37 -11.92 -9.73
CA VAL A 57 -0.90 -13.21 -10.20
C VAL A 57 -1.27 -13.14 -11.69
N ILE A 58 -1.96 -12.07 -12.12
CA ILE A 58 -2.31 -11.87 -13.54
C ILE A 58 -1.06 -11.80 -14.41
N MET A 59 -0.05 -11.03 -13.98
CA MET A 59 1.23 -10.87 -14.69
C MET A 59 1.97 -12.20 -14.84
N VAL A 60 2.00 -13.02 -13.78
CA VAL A 60 2.66 -14.34 -13.80
C VAL A 60 1.94 -15.30 -14.77
N ILE A 61 0.61 -15.35 -14.73
CA ILE A 61 -0.19 -16.20 -15.61
C ILE A 61 -0.03 -15.78 -17.07
N PHE A 62 -0.21 -14.49 -17.38
CA PHE A 62 -0.03 -13.98 -18.74
C PHE A 62 1.41 -14.16 -19.23
N GLY A 63 2.40 -13.92 -18.38
CA GLY A 63 3.80 -14.13 -18.72
C GLY A 63 4.12 -15.59 -19.05
N ALA A 64 3.49 -16.54 -18.35
CA ALA A 64 3.63 -17.96 -18.66
C ALA A 64 3.00 -18.32 -20.02
N ILE A 65 1.83 -17.75 -20.35
CA ILE A 65 1.13 -17.97 -21.63
C ILE A 65 1.92 -17.34 -22.81
N CYS A 66 2.48 -16.14 -22.62
CA CYS A 66 3.16 -15.39 -23.68
C CYS A 66 4.58 -15.86 -24.00
N ARG A 67 5.14 -16.86 -23.28
CA ARG A 67 6.47 -17.44 -23.56
C ARG A 67 6.60 -18.13 -24.93
N VAL A 68 5.50 -18.22 -25.69
CA VAL A 68 5.43 -18.93 -26.98
C VAL A 68 6.04 -18.12 -28.16
N GLY A 69 6.38 -16.84 -28.00
CA GLY A 69 6.98 -16.05 -29.10
C GLY A 69 7.94 -14.94 -28.65
N GLY A 70 9.15 -14.89 -29.21
CA GLY A 70 10.25 -14.02 -28.75
C GLY A 70 9.93 -12.51 -28.72
N VAL A 71 9.25 -11.97 -29.73
CA VAL A 71 8.89 -10.53 -29.77
C VAL A 71 7.74 -10.22 -28.81
N VAL A 72 6.73 -11.10 -28.74
CA VAL A 72 5.57 -10.93 -27.84
C VAL A 72 6.01 -10.99 -26.37
N ALA A 73 6.91 -11.93 -26.03
CA ALA A 73 7.48 -12.04 -24.70
C ALA A 73 8.29 -10.79 -24.31
N THR A 74 9.02 -10.19 -25.25
CA THR A 74 9.81 -8.97 -25.00
C THR A 74 8.91 -7.77 -24.75
N ILE A 75 7.90 -7.53 -25.58
CA ILE A 75 6.94 -6.42 -25.40
C ILE A 75 6.20 -6.58 -24.07
N PHE A 76 5.75 -7.80 -23.76
CA PHE A 76 5.08 -8.09 -22.49
C PHE A 76 6.00 -7.83 -21.29
N GLY A 77 7.27 -8.26 -21.36
CA GLY A 77 8.26 -7.98 -20.31
C GLY A 77 8.47 -6.48 -20.04
N ILE A 78 8.51 -5.67 -21.10
CA ILE A 78 8.60 -4.20 -20.98
C ILE A 78 7.35 -3.63 -20.29
N LEU A 79 6.15 -4.09 -20.66
CA LEU A 79 4.91 -3.67 -20.00
C LEU A 79 4.90 -4.04 -18.51
N CYS A 80 5.33 -5.26 -18.16
CA CYS A 80 5.47 -5.68 -16.76
C CYS A 80 6.44 -4.78 -15.99
N ALA A 81 7.57 -4.42 -16.61
CA ALA A 81 8.57 -3.54 -15.98
C ALA A 81 8.00 -2.14 -15.73
N ILE A 82 7.30 -1.55 -16.71
CA ILE A 82 6.65 -0.25 -16.57
C ILE A 82 5.61 -0.27 -15.44
N ILE A 83 4.76 -1.29 -15.40
CA ILE A 83 3.72 -1.41 -14.37
C ILE A 83 4.35 -1.60 -12.99
N SER A 84 5.42 -2.39 -12.88
CA SER A 84 6.16 -2.57 -11.63
C SER A 84 6.84 -1.28 -11.17
N LEU A 85 7.35 -0.47 -12.10
CA LEU A 85 7.94 0.84 -11.80
C LEU A 85 6.89 1.83 -11.29
N ILE A 86 5.72 1.90 -11.94
CA ILE A 86 4.59 2.72 -11.46
C ILE A 86 4.19 2.30 -10.05
N TRP A 87 4.11 0.98 -9.83
CA TRP A 87 3.80 0.43 -8.51
C TRP A 87 4.81 0.84 -7.44
N PHE A 88 6.10 0.74 -7.76
CA PHE A 88 7.17 1.16 -6.89
C PHE A 88 7.06 2.65 -6.53
N CYS A 89 6.76 3.51 -7.51
CA CYS A 89 6.54 4.94 -7.27
C CYS A 89 5.37 5.20 -6.32
N ILE A 90 4.25 4.47 -6.46
CA ILE A 90 3.08 4.62 -5.57
C ILE A 90 3.41 4.15 -4.16
N TRP A 91 4.09 3.01 -4.03
CA TRP A 91 4.53 2.50 -2.74
C TRP A 91 5.47 3.49 -2.05
N VAL A 92 6.44 4.03 -2.82
CA VAL A 92 7.37 5.05 -2.33
C VAL A 92 6.70 6.40 -2.04
N PHE A 93 5.57 6.69 -2.66
CA PHE A 93 4.78 7.87 -2.32
C PHE A 93 4.05 7.68 -0.99
N ASN A 94 3.37 6.54 -0.80
CA ASN A 94 2.53 6.31 0.39
C ASN A 94 3.32 6.32 1.71
N TRP A 95 4.46 5.63 1.78
CA TRP A 95 5.29 5.64 3.01
C TRP A 95 5.95 7.01 3.29
N VAL A 96 6.26 7.82 2.27
CA VAL A 96 6.81 9.19 2.44
C VAL A 96 5.73 10.12 2.96
N MET A 97 4.51 10.03 2.39
CA MET A 97 3.37 10.78 2.88
C MET A 97 3.02 10.38 4.32
N ALA A 98 3.14 9.09 4.68
CA ALA A 98 2.98 8.62 6.05
C ALA A 98 4.00 9.26 7.01
N LEU A 99 5.25 9.48 6.59
CA LEU A 99 6.28 10.14 7.41
C LEU A 99 6.06 11.64 7.53
N ILE A 100 5.81 12.33 6.41
CA ILE A 100 5.66 13.80 6.37
C ILE A 100 4.39 14.24 7.11
N LYS A 101 3.27 13.53 6.89
CA LYS A 101 1.97 13.94 7.41
C LYS A 101 1.65 13.38 8.78
N ALA A 102 2.49 12.53 9.36
CA ALA A 102 2.24 11.98 10.69
C ALA A 102 2.29 13.02 11.81
N GLN A 103 3.00 14.14 11.65
CA GLN A 103 2.94 15.26 12.61
C GLN A 103 1.60 15.99 12.58
N SER A 104 1.00 16.15 11.39
CA SER A 104 -0.30 16.79 11.21
C SER A 104 -1.48 15.82 11.38
N GLN A 105 -1.21 14.51 11.39
CA GLN A 105 -2.20 13.42 11.34
C GLN A 105 -3.24 13.58 10.22
N GLU A 106 -2.87 14.30 9.16
CA GLU A 106 -3.70 14.48 7.97
C GLU A 106 -3.46 13.31 7.02
N PHE A 107 -4.45 12.43 6.89
CA PHE A 107 -4.35 11.31 5.97
C PHE A 107 -4.43 11.80 4.52
N VAL A 108 -3.28 11.80 3.83
CA VAL A 108 -3.17 12.11 2.41
C VAL A 108 -2.65 10.88 1.68
N ALA A 109 -3.56 10.24 0.95
CA ALA A 109 -3.26 9.12 0.08
C ALA A 109 -3.86 9.36 -1.32
N PHE A 110 -3.60 8.44 -2.25
CA PHE A 110 -4.13 8.52 -3.61
C PHE A 110 -5.67 8.63 -3.59
N PRO A 111 -6.30 9.56 -4.34
CA PRO A 111 -7.70 9.96 -4.15
C PRO A 111 -8.72 8.82 -4.30
N ILE A 112 -8.39 7.80 -5.10
CA ILE A 112 -9.26 6.63 -5.27
C ILE A 112 -9.23 5.73 -4.03
N VAL A 113 -8.06 5.52 -3.43
CA VAL A 113 -7.87 4.59 -2.30
C VAL A 113 -8.10 5.27 -0.96
N SER A 114 -7.88 6.59 -0.89
CA SER A 114 -8.01 7.35 0.35
C SER A 114 -9.44 7.30 0.92
N GLY A 115 -10.46 7.41 0.06
CA GLY A 115 -11.86 7.31 0.47
C GLY A 115 -12.24 5.93 1.05
N PHE A 116 -11.72 4.84 0.47
CA PHE A 116 -11.96 3.49 0.98
C PHE A 116 -11.19 3.22 2.28
N ALA A 117 -9.95 3.70 2.37
CA ALA A 117 -9.13 3.56 3.57
C ALA A 117 -9.76 4.30 4.76
N LEU A 118 -10.27 5.52 4.55
CA LEU A 118 -10.99 6.30 5.57
C LEU A 118 -12.28 5.58 6.02
N LYS A 119 -13.06 5.06 5.06
CA LYS A 119 -14.28 4.30 5.34
C LYS A 119 -14.01 3.03 6.16
N MET A 120 -12.92 2.32 5.88
CA MET A 120 -12.51 1.15 6.66
C MET A 120 -11.94 1.52 8.03
N ALA A 121 -11.31 2.69 8.16
CA ALA A 121 -10.82 3.18 9.45
C ALA A 121 -11.96 3.53 10.42
N GLY A 122 -13.16 3.83 9.91
CA GLY A 122 -14.36 4.10 10.71
C GLY A 122 -14.85 5.54 10.67
N ASN A 123 -14.49 6.29 9.61
CA ASN A 123 -15.08 7.59 9.27
C ASN A 123 -16.15 7.45 8.19
#